data_AF-A0A3N4D9B6-F1
#
_entry.id   AF-A0A3N4D9B6-F1
#
_cell.length_a   1.000
_cell.length_b   1.000
_cell.length_c   1.000
_cell.angle_alpha   90.00
_cell.angle_beta   90.00
_cell.angle_gamma   90.00
#
_symmetry.space_group_name_H-M   'P 1'
#
loop_
_entity.id
_entity.type
_entity.pdbx_description
1 polymer ?
#
loop_
_entity_poly.entity_id
_entity_poly.type
_entity_poly.pdbx_seq_one_letter_code
_entity_poly.pdbx_strand_id
1 'polypeptide(L)' 'LNITLHYLPPYSPNLNPIERLWKVMNKHARNGQYFATTKEFRRKITDFFSITLPDIADTLGDTINDNFQKLKPAV' A
#
# COMPACT_ATOMS: atom_id res chain seq x y z
N LEU A 1 10.00 -5.34 24.77
CA LEU A 1 9.39 -5.00 23.46
C LEU A 1 7.90 -5.26 23.57
N ASN A 2 7.07 -4.21 23.61
CA ASN A 2 5.60 -4.31 23.66
C ASN A 2 5.06 -4.45 22.23
N ILE A 3 5.35 -5.57 21.58
CA ILE A 3 4.81 -5.88 20.25
C ILE A 3 3.60 -6.79 20.41
N THR A 4 2.45 -6.37 19.89
CA THR A 4 1.22 -7.17 19.85
C THR A 4 1.00 -7.69 18.43
N LEU A 5 0.74 -8.99 18.30
CA LEU A 5 0.43 -9.62 17.02
C LEU A 5 -1.06 -9.53 16.73
N HIS A 6 -1.43 -8.91 15.61
CA HIS A 6 -2.81 -8.83 15.13
C HIS A 6 -3.05 -9.89 14.07
N TYR A 7 -3.99 -10.80 14.32
CA TYR A 7 -4.37 -11.84 13.36
C TYR A 7 -5.41 -11.31 12.38
N LEU A 8 -5.16 -11.53 11.09
CA LEU A 8 -6.09 -11.23 10.00
C LEU A 8 -6.74 -12.53 9.50
N PRO A 9 -8.04 -12.51 9.16
CA PRO A 9 -8.69 -13.64 8.54
C PRO A 9 -8.08 -13.95 7.16
N PRO A 10 -8.13 -15.20 6.70
CA PRO A 10 -7.58 -15.58 5.41
C PRO A 10 -8.26 -14.81 4.27
N TYR A 11 -7.51 -14.56 3.19
CA TYR A 11 -7.98 -13.89 1.96
C TYR A 11 -8.69 -12.55 2.20
N SER A 12 -8.25 -11.77 3.20
CA SER A 12 -8.86 -10.48 3.55
C SER A 12 -7.94 -9.29 3.24
N PRO A 13 -7.57 -9.08 1.95
CA PRO A 13 -6.65 -8.03 1.54
C PRO A 13 -7.15 -6.63 1.92
N ASN A 14 -8.47 -6.46 1.93
CA ASN A 14 -9.13 -5.23 2.32
C ASN A 14 -8.82 -4.81 3.76
N LEU A 15 -8.57 -5.78 4.65
CA LEU A 15 -8.25 -5.58 6.08
C LEU A 15 -6.76 -5.34 6.34
N ASN A 16 -5.93 -5.40 5.31
CA ASN A 16 -4.48 -5.32 5.45
C ASN A 16 -3.98 -3.94 4.96
N PRO A 17 -3.59 -3.01 5.87
CA PRO A 17 -3.17 -1.66 5.48
C PRO A 17 -1.99 -1.63 4.51
N ILE A 18 -1.09 -2.62 4.57
CA ILE A 18 0.06 -2.68 3.67
C ILE A 18 -0.34 -2.83 2.20
N GLU A 19 -1.46 -3.50 1.93
CA GLU A 19 -1.94 -3.70 0.56
C GLU A 19 -2.51 -2.40 -0.03
N ARG A 20 -3.12 -1.56 0.80
CA ARG A 20 -3.55 -0.20 0.42
C ARG A 20 -2.32 0.65 0.06
N LEU A 21 -1.25 0.57 0.85
CA LEU A 21 0.01 1.25 0.53
C LEU A 21 0.62 0.72 -0.79
N TRP A 22 0.61 -0.58 -1.02
CA TRP A 22 1.09 -1.15 -2.28
C TRP A 22 0.27 -0.71 -3.49
N LYS A 23 -1.04 -0.49 -3.33
CA LYS A 23 -1.90 0.06 -4.39
C LYS A 23 -1.50 1.49 -4.74
N VAL A 24 -1.22 2.32 -3.73
CA VAL A 24 -0.71 3.70 -3.93
C VAL A 24 0.67 3.66 -4.59
N MET A 25 1.59 2.85 -4.07
CA MET A 25 2.91 2.66 -4.66
C MET A 25 2.81 2.21 -6.12
N ASN A 26 1.91 1.28 -6.44
CA ASN A 26 1.69 0.84 -7.81
C ASN A 26 1.27 2.02 -8.69
N LYS A 27 0.30 2.82 -8.26
CA LYS A 27 -0.20 3.99 -9.00
C LYS A 27 0.91 4.99 -9.33
N HIS A 28 1.82 5.27 -8.40
CA HIS A 28 2.83 6.32 -8.54
C HIS A 28 4.18 5.83 -9.08
N ALA A 29 4.62 4.64 -8.69
CA ALA A 29 5.98 4.16 -8.94
C ALA A 29 6.08 3.16 -10.09
N ARG A 30 5.01 2.39 -10.38
CA ARG A 30 5.07 1.22 -11.27
C ARG A 30 4.08 1.23 -12.43
N ASN A 31 2.92 1.88 -12.27
CA ASN A 31 1.84 1.78 -13.24
C ASN A 31 2.29 2.29 -14.62
N GLY A 32 2.16 1.44 -15.65
CA GLY A 32 2.56 1.76 -17.02
C GLY A 32 4.07 1.91 -17.26
N GLN A 33 4.92 1.57 -16.29
CA GLN A 33 6.37 1.70 -16.41
C GLN A 33 7.03 0.31 -16.56
N TYR A 34 7.89 0.19 -17.56
CA TYR A 34 8.80 -0.95 -17.71
C TYR A 34 10.16 -0.61 -17.08
N PHE A 35 10.74 -1.57 -16.36
CA PHE A 35 12.08 -1.45 -15.78
C PHE A 35 13.01 -2.44 -16.47
N ALA A 36 14.03 -1.93 -17.15
CA ALA A 36 15.00 -2.78 -17.84
C ALA A 36 15.94 -3.49 -16.86
N THR A 37 16.14 -2.91 -15.66
CA THR A 37 17.03 -3.46 -14.65
C THR A 37 16.42 -3.48 -13.25
N THR A 38 16.84 -4.45 -12.44
CA THR A 38 16.50 -4.50 -11.01
C THR A 38 16.94 -3.26 -10.25
N LYS A 39 18.05 -2.62 -10.68
CA LYS A 39 18.56 -1.39 -10.07
C LYS A 39 17.58 -0.22 -10.25
N GLU A 40 17.05 -0.06 -11.45
CA GLU A 40 16.05 0.98 -11.74
C GLU A 40 14.76 0.75 -10.98
N PHE A 41 14.29 -0.49 -10.94
CA PHE A 41 13.13 -0.87 -10.14
C PHE A 41 13.32 -0.48 -8.67
N ARG A 42 14.43 -0.92 -8.04
CA ARG A 42 14.74 -0.59 -6.64
C ARG A 42 14.83 0.91 -6.39
N ARG A 43 15.45 1.65 -7.30
CA ARG A 43 15.54 3.12 -7.20
C ARG A 43 14.14 3.73 -7.18
N LYS A 44 13.27 3.36 -8.12
CA LYS A 44 11.90 3.89 -8.20
C LYS A 44 11.06 3.58 -6.96
N ILE A 45 11.22 2.39 -6.38
CA ILE A 45 10.57 2.06 -5.10
C ILE A 45 11.14 2.91 -3.96
N THR A 46 12.46 3.11 -3.91
CA THR A 46 13.11 3.94 -2.88
C THR A 46 12.69 5.40 -2.98
N ASP A 47 12.63 5.94 -4.20
CA ASP A 47 12.18 7.31 -4.49
C ASP A 47 10.72 7.49 -4.08
N PHE A 48 9.87 6.48 -4.30
CA PHE A 48 8.49 6.52 -3.84
C PHE A 48 8.41 6.71 -2.32
N PHE A 49 9.14 5.94 -1.53
CA PHE A 49 9.10 6.06 -0.07
C PHE A 49 9.76 7.34 0.45
N SER A 50 10.79 7.84 -0.23
CA SER A 50 11.60 8.98 0.26
C SER A 50 11.07 10.33 -0.19
N ILE A 51 10.36 10.39 -1.32
CA ILE A 51 9.94 11.65 -1.96
C ILE A 51 8.42 11.64 -2.11
N THR A 52 7.89 10.73 -2.92
CA THR A 52 6.47 10.77 -3.32
C THR A 52 5.52 10.53 -2.16
N LEU A 53 5.84 9.58 -1.27
CA LEU A 53 4.98 9.22 -0.14
C LEU A 53 4.82 10.39 0.85
N PRO A 54 5.91 11.06 1.31
CA PRO A 54 5.80 12.30 2.07
C PRO A 54 4.97 13.38 1.37
N ASP A 55 5.19 13.60 0.07
CA ASP A 55 4.51 14.67 -0.68
C ASP A 55 2.99 14.47 -0.77
N ILE A 56 2.53 13.21 -0.79
CA ILE A 56 1.10 12.89 -0.87
C ILE A 56 0.50 12.49 0.49
N ALA A 57 1.30 12.45 1.57
CA ALA A 57 0.92 11.88 2.85
C ALA A 57 -0.39 12.48 3.40
N ASP A 58 -0.55 13.79 3.29
CA ASP A 58 -1.74 14.52 3.76
C ASP A 58 -3.03 14.07 3.05
N THR A 59 -2.91 13.61 1.80
CA THR A 59 -4.04 13.12 1.00
C THR A 59 -4.36 11.64 1.25
N LEU A 60 -3.46 10.91 1.92
CA LEU A 60 -3.60 9.47 2.11
C LEU A 60 -4.45 9.10 3.32
N GLY A 61 -4.82 10.03 4.20
CA GLY A 61 -5.66 9.77 5.38
C GLY A 61 -6.98 9.07 5.05
N ASP A 62 -7.58 9.37 3.89
CA ASP A 62 -8.81 8.71 3.43
C ASP A 62 -8.55 7.37 2.73
N THR A 63 -7.34 7.15 2.23
CA THR A 63 -6.97 5.97 1.43
C THR A 63 -6.33 4.86 2.28
N ILE A 64 -5.50 5.22 3.25
CA ILE A 64 -4.77 4.31 4.14
C ILE A 64 -5.26 4.57 5.58
N ASN A 65 -6.44 4.06 5.87
CA ASN A 65 -7.06 4.09 7.21
C ASN A 65 -7.57 2.71 7.63
N ASP A 66 -8.09 2.64 8.86
CA ASP A 66 -8.72 1.43 9.42
C ASP A 66 -10.23 1.35 9.10
N ASN A 67 -10.74 2.26 8.25
CA ASN A 67 -12.12 2.18 7.75
C ASN A 67 -12.18 1.13 6.65
N PHE A 68 -12.34 -0.12 7.08
CA PHE A 68 -12.43 -1.26 6.18
C PHE A 68 -13.83 -1.40 5.57
N GLN A 69 -13.88 -1.69 4.27
CA GLN A 69 -15.15 -1.96 3.59
C GLN A 69 -15.79 -3.23 4.19
N LYS A 70 -16.99 -3.09 4.75
CA LYS A 70 -17.80 -4.22 5.20
C LYS A 70 -18.53 -4.80 4.01
N LEU A 71 -18.15 -6.00 3.58
CA LEU A 71 -18.85 -6.72 2.52
C LEU A 71 -20.13 -7.34 3.09
N LYS A 72 -21.24 -7.25 2.35
CA LYS A 72 -22.45 -7.99 2.70
C LYS A 72 -22.23 -9.47 2.33
N PRO A 73 -22.71 -10.41 3.15
CA PRO A 73 -22.68 -11.83 2.78
C PRO A 73 -23.44 -12.03 1.47
N ALA A 74 -22.90 -12.86 0.57
CA ALA A 74 -23.68 -13.37 -0.54
C ALA A 74 -24.69 -14.36 0.05
N VAL A 75 -25.97 -13.99 0.03
CA VAL A 75 -27.09 -14.88 0.37
C VAL A 75 -27.27 -15.89 -0.76
#